data_AF-A0A8J2KMX5-F1
#
_entry.id   AF-A0A8J2KMX5-F1
#
_cell.length_a   1.000
_cell.length_b   1.000
_cell.length_c   1.000
_cell.angle_alpha   90.00
_cell.angle_beta   90.00
_cell.angle_gamma   90.00
#
_symmetry.space_group_name_H-M   'P 1'
#
loop_
_entity.id
_entity.type
_entity.pdbx_description
1 polymer ?
#
loop_
_entity_poly.entity_id
_entity_poly.type
_entity_poly.pdbx_seq_one_letter_code
_entity_poly.pdbx_strand_id
1 'polypeptide(L)'
;MSGSDDDGWVFDSLVNFLHGAIWKLPVMGFIEEKSVVFDPDSYNNMTDDKEEEFRKIHEEYKALVDYMLTSFMEDLQVTPEQVEESCRLREQNNKSQPESHITKV
;
A
#
# COMPACT_ATOMS: atom_id res chain seq x y z
N MET A 1 -6.23 7.07 31.75
CA MET A 1 -6.24 7.60 30.37
C MET A 1 -5.89 6.43 29.47
N SER A 2 -6.87 5.83 28.81
CA SER A 2 -6.69 4.58 28.04
C SER A 2 -6.13 4.91 26.65
N GLY A 3 -4.93 4.39 26.36
CA GLY A 3 -4.24 4.54 25.08
C GLY A 3 -4.80 3.61 24.01
N SER A 4 -6.06 3.80 23.62
CA SER A 4 -6.68 3.11 22.48
C SER A 4 -7.03 4.06 21.33
N ASP A 5 -7.13 5.37 21.61
CA ASP A 5 -7.51 6.37 20.60
C ASP A 5 -6.29 7.08 19.96
N ASP A 6 -5.09 6.92 20.55
CA ASP A 6 -3.90 7.71 20.17
C ASP A 6 -3.11 7.10 18.99
N ASP A 7 -3.41 5.87 18.55
CA ASP A 7 -2.76 5.23 17.39
C ASP A 7 -3.67 5.13 16.15
N GLY A 8 -4.97 5.37 16.31
CA GLY A 8 -5.93 5.30 15.20
C GLY A 8 -5.68 6.35 14.11
N TRP A 9 -5.15 7.51 14.50
CA TRP A 9 -4.87 8.60 13.57
C TRP A 9 -3.76 8.27 12.57
N VAL A 10 -2.79 7.42 12.94
CA VAL A 10 -1.69 7.02 12.04
C VAL A 10 -2.24 6.20 10.89
N PHE A 11 -3.11 5.22 11.19
CA PHE A 11 -3.78 4.42 10.17
C PHE A 11 -4.69 5.28 9.28
N ASP A 12 -5.51 6.15 9.87
CA ASP A 12 -6.41 7.01 9.10
C ASP A 12 -5.61 8.00 8.21
N SER A 13 -4.47 8.48 8.70
CA SER A 13 -3.55 9.32 7.92
C SER A 13 -2.91 8.56 6.76
N LEU A 14 -2.47 7.32 6.99
CA LEU A 14 -1.95 6.44 5.93
C LEU A 14 -3.02 6.20 4.86
N VAL A 15 -4.24 5.85 5.25
CA VAL A 15 -5.35 5.64 4.30
C VAL A 15 -5.64 6.91 3.50
N ASN A 16 -5.64 8.08 4.14
CA ASN A 16 -5.81 9.35 3.45
C ASN A 16 -4.68 9.65 2.47
N PHE A 17 -3.43 9.35 2.86
CA PHE A 17 -2.26 9.50 2.00
C PHE A 17 -2.38 8.61 0.75
N LEU A 18 -2.68 7.32 0.91
CA LEU A 18 -2.86 6.37 -0.20
C LEU A 18 -4.02 6.76 -1.13
N HIS A 19 -5.05 7.43 -0.62
CA HIS A 19 -6.14 7.99 -1.43
C HIS A 19 -5.82 9.34 -2.06
N GLY A 20 -4.77 10.03 -1.59
CA GLY A 20 -4.39 11.35 -2.02
C GLY A 20 -3.68 11.37 -3.37
N ALA A 21 -3.67 12.56 -4.01
CA ALA A 21 -2.99 12.76 -5.28
C ALA A 21 -1.46 12.59 -5.18
N ILE A 22 -0.88 12.89 -4.01
CA ILE A 22 0.55 12.71 -3.73
C ILE A 22 0.94 11.24 -3.92
N TRP A 23 0.10 10.30 -3.47
CA TRP A 23 0.29 8.87 -3.74
C TRP A 23 -0.09 8.47 -5.17
N LYS A 24 -1.31 8.84 -5.58
CA LYS A 24 -1.91 8.33 -6.81
C LYS A 24 -1.18 8.79 -8.07
N LEU A 25 -0.74 10.05 -8.16
CA LEU A 25 -0.16 10.56 -9.41
C LEU A 25 1.17 9.87 -9.76
N PRO A 26 2.15 9.73 -8.84
CA PRO A 26 3.38 9.01 -9.13
C PRO A 26 3.16 7.53 -9.43
N VAL A 27 2.28 6.86 -8.68
CA VAL A 27 1.98 5.43 -8.89
C VAL A 27 1.30 5.20 -10.24
N MET A 28 0.29 6.00 -10.58
CA MET A 28 -0.39 5.88 -11.88
C MET A 28 0.55 6.22 -13.03
N GLY A 29 1.36 7.28 -12.91
CA GLY A 29 2.35 7.64 -13.92
C GLY A 29 3.39 6.54 -14.15
N PHE A 30 3.87 5.89 -13.07
CA PHE A 30 4.77 4.75 -13.16
C PHE A 30 4.13 3.58 -13.92
N ILE A 31 2.87 3.24 -13.60
CA ILE A 31 2.14 2.17 -14.27
C ILE A 31 1.93 2.52 -15.75
N GLU A 32 1.52 3.74 -16.08
CA GLU A 32 1.32 4.18 -17.46
C GLU A 32 2.59 4.04 -18.30
N GLU A 33 3.75 4.40 -17.75
CA GLU A 33 5.04 4.34 -18.44
C GLU A 33 5.57 2.90 -18.57
N LYS A 34 5.48 2.10 -17.49
CA LYS A 34 6.20 0.82 -17.37
C LYS A 34 5.33 -0.40 -17.67
N SER A 35 4.01 -0.26 -17.77
CA SER A 35 3.09 -1.40 -17.97
C SER A 35 3.13 -2.01 -19.38
N VAL A 36 3.69 -1.31 -20.37
CA VAL A 36 3.66 -1.71 -21.79
C VAL A 36 4.21 -3.12 -22.04
N VAL A 37 5.20 -3.55 -21.26
CA VAL A 37 5.86 -4.86 -21.42
C VAL A 37 5.04 -6.02 -20.81
N PHE A 38 4.06 -5.70 -19.97
CA PHE A 38 3.18 -6.67 -19.31
C PHE A 38 1.96 -7.00 -20.20
N ASP A 39 2.24 -7.58 -21.36
CA ASP A 39 1.22 -8.08 -22.28
C ASP A 39 0.67 -9.46 -21.86
N PRO A 40 -0.61 -9.81 -22.12
CA PRO A 40 -1.16 -11.12 -21.79
C PRO A 40 -0.39 -12.32 -22.39
N ASP A 41 0.26 -12.16 -23.55
CA ASP A 41 1.05 -13.24 -24.16
C ASP A 41 2.44 -13.39 -23.52
N SER A 42 2.89 -12.43 -22.71
CA SER A 42 4.17 -12.51 -22.00
C SER A 42 4.21 -13.65 -20.98
N TYR A 43 3.08 -14.10 -20.45
CA TYR A 43 3.04 -15.25 -19.55
C TYR A 43 3.31 -16.57 -20.26
N ASN A 44 2.76 -16.74 -21.48
CA ASN A 44 2.92 -17.96 -22.26
C ASN A 44 4.27 -18.03 -22.99
N ASN A 45 4.92 -16.88 -23.20
CA ASN A 45 6.19 -16.74 -23.90
C ASN A 45 7.21 -15.97 -23.03
N MET A 46 7.45 -16.47 -21.81
CA MET A 46 8.45 -15.93 -20.90
C MET A 46 9.85 -16.34 -21.37
N THR A 47 10.73 -15.35 -21.52
CA THR A 47 12.15 -15.55 -21.81
C THR A 47 12.97 -14.96 -20.66
N ASP A 48 14.22 -15.41 -20.50
CA ASP A 48 15.13 -14.88 -19.47
C ASP A 48 15.26 -13.35 -19.55
N ASP A 49 15.31 -12.78 -20.76
CA ASP A 49 15.36 -11.33 -20.98
C ASP A 49 14.11 -10.61 -20.46
N LYS A 50 12.91 -11.17 -20.66
CA LYS A 50 11.65 -10.61 -20.14
C LYS A 50 11.56 -10.71 -18.62
N GLU A 51 12.00 -11.84 -18.06
CA GLU A 51 12.06 -12.00 -16.61
C GLU A 51 13.00 -10.96 -15.98
N GLU A 52 14.16 -10.71 -16.60
CA GLU A 52 15.07 -9.67 -16.16
C GLU A 52 14.44 -8.27 -16.25
N GLU A 53 13.74 -7.96 -17.34
CA GLU A 53 13.02 -6.69 -17.50
C GLU A 53 11.92 -6.50 -16.45
N PHE A 54 11.11 -7.53 -16.18
CA PHE A 54 10.06 -7.47 -15.16
C PHE A 54 10.64 -7.26 -13.77
N ARG A 55 11.74 -7.94 -13.46
CA ARG A 55 12.47 -7.76 -12.19
C ARG A 55 13.01 -6.34 -12.07
N LYS A 56 13.57 -5.75 -13.13
CA LYS A 56 14.04 -4.36 -13.11
C LYS A 56 12.90 -3.39 -12.81
N ILE A 57 11.77 -3.53 -13.50
CA ILE A 57 10.58 -2.68 -13.27
C ILE A 57 10.06 -2.84 -11.84
N HIS A 58 10.04 -4.07 -11.32
CA HIS A 58 9.62 -4.31 -9.93
C HIS A 58 10.54 -3.64 -8.90
N GLU A 59 11.87 -3.69 -9.09
CA GLU A 59 12.80 -2.98 -8.20
C GLU A 59 12.66 -1.46 -8.31
N GLU A 60 12.40 -0.91 -9.51
CA GLU A 60 12.08 0.51 -9.67
C GLU A 60 10.77 0.89 -8.95
N TYR A 61 9.74 0.04 -9.04
CA TYR A 61 8.47 0.26 -8.35
C TYR A 61 8.65 0.22 -6.82
N LYS A 62 9.42 -0.74 -6.30
CA LYS A 62 9.74 -0.82 -4.87
C LYS A 62 10.46 0.44 -4.41
N ALA A 63 11.47 0.91 -5.15
CA ALA A 63 12.18 2.13 -4.81
C ALA A 63 11.25 3.36 -4.77
N LEU A 64 10.29 3.46 -5.70
CA LEU A 64 9.26 4.50 -5.68
C LEU A 64 8.39 4.40 -4.42
N VAL A 65 7.84 3.22 -4.13
CA VAL A 65 6.98 2.99 -2.96
C VAL A 65 7.72 3.29 -1.65
N ASP A 66 8.95 2.80 -1.53
CA ASP A 66 9.81 3.01 -0.36
C ASP A 66 10.06 4.50 -0.13
N TYR A 67 10.42 5.24 -1.19
CA TYR A 67 10.59 6.69 -1.12
C TYR A 67 9.31 7.40 -0.63
N MET A 68 8.17 7.07 -1.23
CA MET A 68 6.89 7.74 -0.91
C MET A 68 6.43 7.47 0.52
N LEU A 69 6.55 6.22 0.99
CA LEU A 69 6.20 5.88 2.37
C LEU A 69 7.20 6.46 3.37
N THR A 70 8.48 6.51 3.02
CA THR A 70 9.51 7.14 3.87
C THR A 70 9.23 8.63 4.04
N SER A 71 8.97 9.36 2.95
CA SER A 71 8.59 10.78 3.02
C SER A 71 7.30 11.01 3.82
N PHE A 72 6.29 10.16 3.67
CA PHE A 72 5.08 10.20 4.49
C PHE A 72 5.39 10.06 5.99
N MET A 73 6.24 9.11 6.36
CA MET A 73 6.64 8.87 7.75
C MET A 73 7.46 10.02 8.33
N GLU A 74 8.38 10.57 7.53
CA GLU A 74 9.18 11.74 7.90
C GLU A 74 8.31 12.98 8.14
N ASP A 75 7.34 13.25 7.27
CA ASP A 75 6.44 14.40 7.37
C ASP A 75 5.55 14.34 8.62
N LEU A 76 5.10 13.15 9.00
CA LEU A 76 4.25 12.93 10.17
C LEU A 76 5.04 12.65 11.45
N GLN A 77 6.37 12.52 11.36
CA GLN A 77 7.26 12.15 12.47
C GLN A 77 6.86 10.83 13.14
N VAL A 78 6.48 9.84 12.33
CA VAL A 78 6.12 8.48 12.79
C VAL A 78 7.17 7.47 12.32
N THR A 79 7.34 6.39 13.09
CA THR A 79 8.27 5.32 12.71
C THR A 79 7.59 4.22 11.88
N PRO A 80 8.35 3.43 11.11
CA PRO A 80 7.82 2.26 10.40
C PRO A 80 7.07 1.29 11.32
N GLU A 81 7.57 1.07 12.54
CA GLU A 81 6.96 0.18 13.52
C GLU A 81 5.60 0.71 13.99
N GLN A 82 5.44 2.04 14.13
CA GLN A 82 4.14 2.63 14.47
C GLN A 82 3.12 2.44 13.35
N VAL A 83 3.54 2.60 12.09
CA VAL A 83 2.68 2.35 10.93
C VAL A 83 2.28 0.87 10.85
N GLU A 84 3.24 -0.05 11.04
CA GLU A 84 3.00 -1.49 11.07
C GLU A 84 2.03 -1.88 12.19
N GLU A 85 2.26 -1.39 13.41
CA GLU A 85 1.40 -1.66 14.56
C GLU A 85 -0.02 -1.13 14.33
N SER A 86 -0.15 0.08 13.77
CA SER A 86 -1.45 0.67 13.43
C SER A 86 -2.24 -0.19 12.42
N CYS A 87 -1.55 -0.74 11.42
CA CYS A 87 -2.14 -1.69 10.47
C CYS A 87 -2.59 -2.98 11.18
N ARG A 88 -1.73 -3.56 12.02
CA ARG A 88 -2.03 -4.79 12.78
C ARG A 88 -3.23 -4.63 13.70
N LEU A 89 -3.30 -3.51 14.44
CA LEU A 89 -4.42 -3.20 15.34
C LEU A 89 -5.74 -3.09 14.57
N ARG A 90 -5.74 -2.41 13.41
CA ARG A 90 -6.95 -2.28 12.59
C ARG A 90 -7.43 -3.63 12.05
N GLU A 91 -6.51 -4.50 11.64
CA GLU A 91 -6.84 -5.85 11.17
C GLU A 91 -7.47 -6.71 12.27
N GLN A 92 -6.93 -6.66 13.49
CA GLN A 92 -7.47 -7.39 14.64
C GLN A 92 -8.86 -6.89 15.04
N ASN A 93 -9.05 -5.57 15.08
CA ASN A 93 -10.35 -4.96 15.36
C ASN A 93 -11.41 -5.37 14.33
N ASN A 94 -11.04 -5.50 13.05
CA ASN A 94 -11.95 -5.97 12.00
C ASN A 94 -12.36 -7.45 12.18
N LYS A 95 -11.45 -8.30 12.69
CA LYS A 95 -11.74 -9.72 12.97
C LYS A 95 -12.61 -9.94 14.21
N SER A 96 -12.65 -8.97 15.12
CA SER A 96 -13.44 -9.06 16.37
C SER A 96 -14.88 -8.57 16.24
N GLN A 97 -15.33 -8.06 15.08
CA GLN A 97 -16.75 -7.84 14.80
C GLN A 97 -17.41 -9.14 14.30
N PRO A 98 -18.29 -9.80 15.07
CA PRO A 98 -19.23 -10.75 14.49
C PRO A 98 -20.21 -9.99 13.60
N GLU A 99 -20.51 -10.52 12.41
CA GLU A 99 -21.63 -10.07 11.57
C GLU A 99 -22.91 -9.99 12.43
N SER A 100 -23.29 -8.79 12.84
CA SER A 100 -24.48 -8.59 13.68
C SER A 100 -25.59 -7.95 12.85
N HIS A 101 -26.62 -8.76 12.63
CA HIS A 101 -28.00 -8.40 12.30
C HIS A 101 -28.34 -7.95 10.87
N ILE A 102 -28.43 -8.93 9.94
CA ILE A 102 -29.56 -8.92 9.00
C ILE A 102 -30.79 -9.40 9.77
N THR A 103 -31.62 -8.44 10.20
CA THR A 103 -32.98 -8.70 10.66
C THR A 103 -33.74 -9.41 9.54
N LYS A 104 -34.18 -10.65 9.82
CA LYS A 104 -35.22 -11.32 9.03
C LYS A 104 -36.45 -10.41 9.01
N VAL A 105 -36.81 -9.93 7.81
CA VAL A 105 -38.17 -9.52 7.48
C VAL A 105 -38.64 -10.43 6.35
#